data_AF-A0A9P6IWA6-F1
#
_entry.id   AF-A0A9P6IWA6-F1
#
_cell.length_a   1.000
_cell.length_b   1.000
_cell.length_c   1.000
_cell.angle_alpha   90.00
_cell.angle_beta   90.00
_cell.angle_gamma   90.00
#
_symmetry.space_group_name_H-M   'P 1'
#
loop_
_entity.id
_entity.type
_entity.pdbx_description
1 polymer ?
#
loop_
_entity_poly.entity_id
_entity_poly.type
_entity_poly.pdbx_seq_one_letter_code
_entity_poly.pdbx_strand_id
1 'polypeptide(L)'
;MPMNVNFQLSNCQGRKRALFIGINYIGQKNALRGCINDVQNIKTFLMNRFAFKEQDMVSLTDDQRDPARIPTKVNIMAAMQWLVRDARPNDSFFFHFSGHGGQTRDENGDESDGYDETIYPVDHARAGVIVDDVLHSTLVRPLPAGCRLTAIMDCCHSGSALDLPYIYSTKGQLKGENMLSDVGSGVLSAGKSYLKGDIGGIMNSFGGIGKRITNPGNQALIKQQKSSPADVIMFSGLTANPHQSYIQLLNSIREVLRMKYSQKPQLSSSHPVDLNLIFNM
;
A
#
# COMPACT_ATOMS: atom_id res chain seq x y z
N MET A 1 11.26 -13.61 22.39
CA MET A 1 11.10 -14.59 21.29
C MET A 1 10.28 -13.92 20.21
N PRO A 2 10.67 -13.92 18.92
CA PRO A 2 9.83 -13.34 17.90
C PRO A 2 8.57 -14.20 17.78
N MET A 3 7.41 -13.61 18.05
CA MET A 3 6.13 -14.31 17.93
C MET A 3 5.84 -14.53 16.44
N ASN A 4 5.94 -15.79 16.01
CA ASN A 4 5.54 -16.22 14.68
C ASN A 4 4.03 -16.03 14.54
N VAL A 5 3.62 -15.00 13.81
CA VAL A 5 2.30 -14.99 13.19
C VAL A 5 2.31 -16.15 12.20
N ASN A 6 1.55 -17.22 12.48
CA ASN A 6 1.40 -18.34 11.55
C ASN A 6 0.61 -17.86 10.33
N PHE A 7 1.31 -17.32 9.34
CA PHE A 7 0.75 -16.98 8.03
C PHE A 7 0.71 -18.22 7.14
N GLN A 8 -0.24 -18.25 6.21
CA GLN A 8 -0.35 -19.31 5.22
C GLN A 8 -0.38 -18.70 3.83
N LEU A 9 0.53 -19.15 2.97
CA LEU A 9 0.57 -18.75 1.56
C LEU A 9 -0.63 -19.34 0.80
N SER A 10 -1.19 -18.55 -0.10
CA SER A 10 -2.23 -19.00 -1.02
C SER A 10 -1.63 -19.72 -2.22
N ASN A 11 -2.22 -20.84 -2.62
CA ASN A 11 -1.89 -21.46 -3.91
C ASN A 11 -2.63 -20.81 -5.09
N CYS A 12 -3.51 -19.83 -4.82
CA CYS A 12 -4.29 -19.06 -5.80
C CYS A 12 -5.22 -19.89 -6.73
N GLN A 13 -5.57 -21.12 -6.32
CA GLN A 13 -6.47 -22.00 -7.09
C GLN A 13 -7.96 -21.83 -6.74
N GLY A 14 -8.28 -20.99 -5.74
CA GLY A 14 -9.65 -20.70 -5.31
C GLY A 14 -10.37 -19.68 -6.21
N ARG A 15 -11.40 -19.05 -5.65
CA ARG A 15 -12.19 -18.03 -6.36
C ARG A 15 -11.34 -16.78 -6.58
N LYS A 16 -11.46 -16.18 -7.76
CA LYS A 16 -10.79 -14.92 -8.10
C LYS A 16 -11.80 -13.78 -8.15
N ARG A 17 -11.53 -12.66 -7.48
CA ARG A 17 -12.34 -11.42 -7.57
C ARG A 17 -11.45 -10.20 -7.65
N ALA A 18 -11.85 -9.21 -8.46
CA ALA A 18 -11.10 -7.97 -8.59
C ALA A 18 -11.97 -6.73 -8.40
N LEU A 19 -11.43 -5.73 -7.72
CA LEU A 19 -11.99 -4.39 -7.62
C LEU A 19 -11.01 -3.39 -8.24
N PHE A 20 -11.50 -2.59 -9.17
CA PHE A 20 -10.76 -1.52 -9.81
C PHE A 20 -11.45 -0.18 -9.54
N ILE A 21 -10.68 0.82 -9.14
CA ILE A 21 -11.15 2.17 -8.88
C ILE A 21 -10.24 3.13 -9.65
N GLY A 22 -10.82 3.92 -10.56
CA GLY A 22 -10.08 4.88 -11.38
C GLY A 22 -10.82 6.21 -11.40
N ILE A 23 -10.21 7.26 -10.86
CA ILE A 23 -10.90 8.55 -10.66
C ILE A 23 -10.13 9.66 -11.37
N ASN A 24 -10.73 10.24 -12.40
CA ASN A 24 -10.19 11.40 -13.10
C ASN A 24 -10.65 12.74 -12.50
N TYR A 25 -11.62 12.73 -11.59
CA TYR A 25 -12.22 13.93 -10.99
C TYR A 25 -12.76 14.88 -12.07
N ILE A 26 -13.50 14.32 -13.03
CA ILE A 26 -13.99 15.03 -14.22
C ILE A 26 -14.82 16.25 -13.79
N GLY A 27 -14.45 17.42 -14.31
CA GLY A 27 -15.10 18.70 -13.98
C GLY A 27 -14.65 19.36 -12.68
N GLN A 28 -13.70 18.78 -11.94
CA GLN A 28 -13.13 19.38 -10.73
C GLN A 28 -11.80 20.12 -11.03
N LYS A 29 -11.37 21.01 -10.11
CA LYS A 29 -10.19 21.87 -10.29
C LYS A 29 -8.89 21.09 -10.52
N ASN A 30 -8.72 19.95 -9.85
CA ASN A 30 -7.51 19.13 -9.90
C ASN A 30 -7.74 17.84 -10.71
N ALA A 31 -8.42 17.93 -11.86
CA ALA A 31 -8.72 16.76 -12.68
C ALA A 31 -7.45 16.04 -13.18
N LEU A 32 -7.50 14.71 -13.19
CA LEU A 32 -6.50 13.80 -13.76
C LEU A 32 -6.99 13.29 -15.12
N ARG A 33 -6.09 12.71 -15.93
CA ARG A 33 -6.39 12.30 -17.32
C ARG A 33 -5.98 10.85 -17.65
N GLY A 34 -5.63 10.04 -16.65
CA GLY A 34 -5.04 8.71 -16.85
C GLY A 34 -5.70 7.58 -16.06
N CYS A 35 -6.29 7.87 -14.92
CA CYS A 35 -6.67 6.86 -13.92
C CYS A 35 -7.71 5.86 -14.44
N ILE A 36 -8.67 6.34 -15.23
CA ILE A 36 -9.67 5.49 -15.89
C ILE A 36 -9.03 4.53 -16.90
N ASN A 37 -8.05 5.02 -17.67
CA ASN A 37 -7.32 4.20 -18.63
C ASN A 37 -6.46 3.14 -17.92
N ASP A 38 -5.88 3.49 -16.77
CA ASP A 38 -5.10 2.55 -15.95
C ASP A 38 -5.97 1.39 -15.45
N VAL A 39 -7.22 1.66 -15.04
CA VAL A 39 -8.21 0.60 -14.73
C VAL A 39 -8.41 -0.35 -15.91
N GLN A 40 -8.60 0.17 -17.13
CA GLN A 40 -8.83 -0.68 -18.30
C GLN A 40 -7.60 -1.54 -18.64
N ASN A 41 -6.39 -0.96 -18.53
CA ASN A 41 -5.15 -1.68 -18.79
C ASN A 41 -4.96 -2.84 -17.82
N ILE A 42 -5.13 -2.61 -16.51
CA ILE A 42 -4.93 -3.66 -15.51
C ILE A 42 -6.04 -4.70 -15.58
N LYS A 43 -7.30 -4.28 -15.79
CA LYS A 43 -8.42 -5.22 -15.98
C LYS A 43 -8.13 -6.19 -17.13
N THR A 44 -7.74 -5.64 -18.28
CA THR A 44 -7.37 -6.43 -19.47
C THR A 44 -6.18 -7.36 -19.19
N PHE A 45 -5.17 -6.87 -18.48
CA PHE A 45 -4.01 -7.66 -18.07
C PHE A 45 -4.41 -8.86 -17.18
N LEU A 46 -5.24 -8.65 -16.16
CA LEU A 46 -5.70 -9.74 -15.28
C LEU A 46 -6.52 -10.79 -16.02
N MET A 47 -7.43 -10.37 -16.90
CA MET A 47 -8.22 -11.29 -17.72
C MET A 47 -7.31 -12.15 -18.60
N ASN A 48 -6.36 -11.51 -19.29
CA ASN A 48 -5.51 -12.17 -20.29
C ASN A 48 -4.38 -13.00 -19.70
N ARG A 49 -4.01 -12.81 -18.43
CA ARG A 49 -2.81 -13.42 -17.83
C ARG A 49 -3.08 -14.25 -16.59
N PHE A 50 -4.08 -13.88 -15.81
CA PHE A 50 -4.37 -14.52 -14.52
C PHE A 50 -5.75 -15.16 -14.47
N ALA A 51 -6.42 -15.27 -15.62
CA ALA A 51 -7.71 -15.95 -15.78
C ALA A 51 -8.82 -15.41 -14.85
N PHE A 52 -8.76 -14.13 -14.50
CA PHE A 52 -9.89 -13.49 -13.84
C PHE A 52 -11.03 -13.32 -14.85
N LYS A 53 -12.25 -13.66 -14.45
CA LYS A 53 -13.44 -13.54 -15.30
C LYS A 53 -14.09 -12.19 -15.08
N GLU A 54 -14.56 -11.55 -16.14
CA GLU A 54 -15.18 -10.21 -16.07
C GLU A 54 -16.36 -10.14 -15.11
N GLN A 55 -17.18 -11.19 -15.02
CA GLN A 55 -18.31 -11.29 -14.09
C GLN A 55 -17.90 -11.25 -12.61
N ASP A 56 -16.64 -11.58 -12.30
CA ASP A 56 -16.07 -11.57 -10.96
C ASP A 56 -15.27 -10.27 -10.71
N MET A 57 -15.49 -9.24 -11.53
CA MET A 57 -14.84 -7.95 -11.44
C MET A 57 -15.82 -6.80 -11.22
N VAL A 58 -15.42 -5.84 -10.39
CA VAL A 58 -16.12 -4.57 -10.18
C VAL A 58 -15.19 -3.44 -10.58
N SER A 59 -15.67 -2.53 -11.43
CA SER A 59 -14.95 -1.32 -11.81
C SER A 59 -15.78 -0.10 -11.41
N LEU A 60 -15.16 0.83 -10.68
CA LEU A 60 -15.73 2.12 -10.33
C LEU A 60 -14.93 3.22 -11.03
N THR A 61 -15.57 3.97 -11.94
CA THR A 61 -14.94 5.08 -12.67
C THR A 61 -15.91 6.26 -12.80
N ASP A 62 -15.39 7.49 -12.78
CA ASP A 62 -16.20 8.71 -12.75
C ASP A 62 -16.69 9.18 -14.14
N ASP A 63 -16.46 8.39 -15.17
CA ASP A 63 -17.05 8.51 -16.51
C ASP A 63 -18.28 7.59 -16.74
N GLN A 64 -18.63 6.77 -15.74
CA GLN A 64 -19.76 5.84 -15.83
C GLN A 64 -21.09 6.57 -15.83
N ARG A 65 -22.10 5.97 -16.46
CA ARG A 65 -23.49 6.45 -16.40
C ARG A 65 -24.28 5.86 -15.24
N ASP A 66 -23.91 4.66 -14.80
CA ASP A 66 -24.56 3.98 -13.68
C ASP A 66 -24.10 4.62 -12.34
N PRO A 67 -25.01 5.23 -11.56
CA PRO A 67 -24.67 5.81 -10.26
C PRO A 67 -24.02 4.83 -9.28
N ALA A 68 -24.34 3.53 -9.36
CA ALA A 68 -23.73 2.51 -8.52
C ALA A 68 -22.26 2.21 -8.89
N ARG A 69 -21.83 2.62 -10.09
CA ARG A 69 -20.46 2.46 -10.59
C ARG A 69 -19.62 3.73 -10.47
N ILE A 70 -20.19 4.82 -9.98
CA ILE A 70 -19.45 6.04 -9.68
C ILE A 70 -18.61 5.84 -8.40
N PRO A 71 -17.33 6.23 -8.36
CA PRO A 71 -16.42 6.00 -7.23
C PRO A 71 -16.67 7.03 -6.10
N THR A 72 -17.89 7.08 -5.59
CA THR A 72 -18.23 7.81 -4.35
C THR A 72 -17.68 7.07 -3.14
N LYS A 73 -17.51 7.76 -2.00
CA LYS A 73 -17.01 7.13 -0.76
C LYS A 73 -17.84 5.90 -0.38
N VAL A 74 -19.16 6.02 -0.46
CA VAL A 74 -20.10 4.93 -0.13
C VAL A 74 -19.93 3.73 -1.08
N ASN A 75 -19.84 3.98 -2.39
CA ASN A 75 -19.70 2.91 -3.37
C ASN A 75 -18.33 2.22 -3.26
N ILE A 76 -17.26 2.97 -2.99
CA ILE A 76 -15.92 2.41 -2.74
C ILE A 76 -15.96 1.49 -1.52
N MET A 77 -16.52 1.95 -0.39
CA MET A 77 -16.65 1.14 0.83
C MET A 77 -17.45 -0.14 0.60
N ALA A 78 -18.59 -0.05 -0.06
CA ALA A 78 -19.42 -1.21 -0.38
C ALA A 78 -18.70 -2.20 -1.31
N ALA A 79 -17.95 -1.70 -2.29
CA ALA A 79 -17.18 -2.53 -3.21
C ALA A 79 -16.00 -3.23 -2.52
N MET A 80 -15.30 -2.56 -1.60
CA MET A 80 -14.24 -3.17 -0.80
C MET A 80 -14.78 -4.31 0.06
N GLN A 81 -15.94 -4.11 0.71
CA GLN A 81 -16.60 -5.16 1.47
C GLN A 81 -17.02 -6.33 0.58
N TRP A 82 -17.58 -6.06 -0.61
CA TRP A 82 -17.93 -7.09 -1.59
C TRP A 82 -16.71 -7.91 -2.02
N LEU A 83 -15.56 -7.26 -2.23
CA LEU A 83 -14.34 -7.90 -2.73
C LEU A 83 -13.95 -9.08 -1.85
N VAL A 84 -13.86 -8.84 -0.54
CA VAL A 84 -13.37 -9.82 0.44
C VAL A 84 -14.48 -10.65 1.09
N ARG A 85 -15.74 -10.45 0.68
CA ARG A 85 -16.89 -11.15 1.28
C ARG A 85 -16.82 -12.66 1.05
N ASP A 86 -17.08 -13.41 2.11
CA ASP A 86 -17.08 -14.88 2.12
C ASP A 86 -15.73 -15.47 1.66
N ALA A 87 -14.63 -14.81 2.01
CA ALA A 87 -13.28 -15.25 1.65
C ALA A 87 -12.98 -16.64 2.23
N ARG A 88 -12.36 -17.49 1.40
CA ARG A 88 -11.95 -18.85 1.77
C ARG A 88 -10.47 -19.04 1.46
N PRO A 89 -9.77 -19.94 2.18
CA PRO A 89 -8.39 -20.27 1.86
C PRO A 89 -8.22 -20.59 0.38
N ASN A 90 -7.13 -20.08 -0.20
CA ASN A 90 -6.74 -20.13 -1.62
C ASN A 90 -7.54 -19.25 -2.59
N ASP A 91 -8.54 -18.49 -2.13
CA ASP A 91 -9.11 -17.40 -2.92
C ASP A 91 -8.03 -16.34 -3.25
N SER A 92 -8.17 -15.69 -4.41
CA SER A 92 -7.25 -14.68 -4.93
C SER A 92 -7.99 -13.38 -5.23
N PHE A 93 -7.78 -12.38 -4.38
CA PHE A 93 -8.39 -11.07 -4.47
C PHE A 93 -7.42 -10.08 -5.10
N PHE A 94 -7.94 -9.19 -5.94
CA PHE A 94 -7.18 -8.11 -6.54
C PHE A 94 -7.83 -6.76 -6.27
N PHE A 95 -7.06 -5.80 -5.78
CA PHE A 95 -7.49 -4.43 -5.53
C PHE A 95 -6.61 -3.47 -6.34
N HIS A 96 -7.21 -2.55 -7.07
CA HIS A 96 -6.48 -1.49 -7.76
C HIS A 96 -7.15 -0.15 -7.57
N PHE A 97 -6.35 0.83 -7.17
CA PHE A 97 -6.75 2.23 -7.08
C PHE A 97 -5.81 3.09 -7.92
N SER A 98 -6.36 3.95 -8.78
CA SER A 98 -5.64 5.03 -9.46
C SER A 98 -6.42 6.33 -9.28
N GLY A 99 -5.76 7.36 -8.75
CA GLY A 99 -6.40 8.64 -8.43
C GLY A 99 -5.55 9.51 -7.49
N HIS A 100 -6.15 10.55 -6.91
CA HIS A 100 -5.50 11.35 -5.88
C HIS A 100 -5.28 10.53 -4.60
N GLY A 101 -4.10 10.73 -4.03
CA GLY A 101 -3.72 10.31 -2.68
C GLY A 101 -3.04 11.45 -1.96
N GLY A 102 -3.02 11.40 -0.64
CA GLY A 102 -2.46 12.44 0.22
C GLY A 102 -2.38 11.98 1.66
N GLN A 103 -1.99 12.88 2.55
CA GLN A 103 -1.76 12.59 3.96
C GLN A 103 -2.70 13.41 4.84
N THR A 104 -3.26 12.81 5.89
CA THR A 104 -3.96 13.52 6.98
C THR A 104 -3.20 13.31 8.29
N ARG A 105 -3.41 14.18 9.29
CA ARG A 105 -2.76 14.01 10.59
C ARG A 105 -3.32 12.76 11.26
N ASP A 106 -2.43 11.88 11.70
CA ASP A 106 -2.78 10.69 12.48
C ASP A 106 -3.37 11.11 13.85
N GLU A 107 -4.53 10.54 14.17
CA GLU A 107 -5.24 10.76 15.44
C GLU A 107 -5.10 9.59 16.43
N ASN A 108 -4.69 8.40 15.96
CA ASN A 108 -4.64 7.17 16.75
C ASN A 108 -3.19 6.86 17.25
N GLY A 109 -2.17 7.45 16.63
CA GLY A 109 -0.76 7.32 16.99
C GLY A 109 -0.06 6.05 16.49
N ASP A 110 -0.60 5.37 15.49
CA ASP A 110 -0.06 4.14 14.93
C ASP A 110 0.95 4.37 13.79
N GLU A 111 1.07 5.61 13.31
CA GLU A 111 2.03 6.01 12.28
C GLU A 111 3.33 6.61 12.82
N SER A 112 4.44 6.19 12.20
CA SER A 112 5.78 6.55 12.68
C SER A 112 6.22 7.97 12.32
N ASP A 113 5.58 8.57 11.32
CA ASP A 113 5.76 9.96 10.92
C ASP A 113 4.60 10.89 11.35
N GLY A 114 3.53 10.32 11.91
CA GLY A 114 2.37 11.02 12.45
C GLY A 114 1.34 11.47 11.41
N TYR A 115 1.31 10.81 10.24
CA TYR A 115 0.33 11.08 9.19
C TYR A 115 -0.23 9.80 8.59
N ASP A 116 -1.56 9.72 8.45
CA ASP A 116 -2.26 8.64 7.74
C ASP A 116 -2.26 8.89 6.24
N GLU A 117 -2.06 7.83 5.45
CA GLU A 117 -2.22 7.88 4.01
C GLU A 117 -3.70 7.80 3.62
N THR A 118 -4.08 8.53 2.58
CA THR A 118 -5.48 8.68 2.20
C THR A 118 -5.70 8.54 0.69
N ILE A 119 -6.84 7.97 0.33
CA ILE A 119 -7.38 8.02 -1.02
C ILE A 119 -8.60 8.93 -1.08
N TYR A 120 -8.79 9.58 -2.22
CA TYR A 120 -9.84 10.58 -2.41
C TYR A 120 -10.98 10.01 -3.27
N PRO A 121 -12.18 9.80 -2.71
CA PRO A 121 -13.36 9.52 -3.53
C PRO A 121 -13.71 10.69 -4.45
N VAL A 122 -14.51 10.46 -5.50
CA VAL A 122 -14.92 11.56 -6.39
C VAL A 122 -15.70 12.64 -5.65
N ASP A 123 -16.42 12.29 -4.58
CA ASP A 123 -17.19 13.19 -3.72
C ASP A 123 -16.48 13.57 -2.42
N HIS A 124 -15.13 13.45 -2.37
CA HIS A 124 -14.32 13.74 -1.18
C HIS A 124 -14.57 15.12 -0.56
N ALA A 125 -14.88 16.13 -1.37
CA ALA A 125 -15.17 17.48 -0.87
C ALA A 125 -16.37 17.53 0.09
N ARG A 126 -17.30 16.57 -0.02
CA ARG A 126 -18.49 16.44 0.83
C ARG A 126 -18.39 15.25 1.78
N ALA A 127 -17.90 14.11 1.31
CA ALA A 127 -17.88 12.84 2.06
C ALA A 127 -16.57 12.61 2.85
N GLY A 128 -15.58 13.47 2.65
CA GLY A 128 -14.22 13.28 3.15
C GLY A 128 -13.44 12.21 2.40
N VAL A 129 -12.20 12.00 2.84
CA VAL A 129 -11.27 11.00 2.29
C VAL A 129 -11.49 9.63 2.94
N ILE A 130 -10.80 8.60 2.44
CA ILE A 130 -10.70 7.27 3.06
C ILE A 130 -9.24 7.10 3.50
N VAL A 131 -9.03 6.90 4.80
CA VAL A 131 -7.70 6.66 5.40
C VAL A 131 -7.29 5.20 5.24
N ASP A 132 -5.99 4.93 5.21
CA ASP A 132 -5.35 3.61 5.21
C ASP A 132 -5.88 2.67 6.29
N ASP A 133 -6.15 3.17 7.48
CA ASP A 133 -6.73 2.45 8.61
C ASP A 133 -8.08 1.79 8.24
N VAL A 134 -8.89 2.49 7.43
CA VAL A 134 -10.15 2.00 6.87
C VAL A 134 -9.91 0.99 5.75
N LEU A 135 -8.89 1.22 4.91
CA LEU A 135 -8.49 0.26 3.86
C LEU A 135 -8.02 -1.05 4.49
N HIS A 136 -7.14 -0.99 5.49
CA HIS A 136 -6.60 -2.13 6.21
C HIS A 136 -7.70 -2.91 6.93
N SER A 137 -8.55 -2.22 7.71
CA SER A 137 -9.63 -2.87 8.44
C SER A 137 -10.71 -3.48 7.54
N THR A 138 -10.89 -2.97 6.32
CA THR A 138 -11.88 -3.49 5.37
C THR A 138 -11.31 -4.59 4.46
N LEU A 139 -10.08 -4.44 3.96
CA LEU A 139 -9.50 -5.32 2.93
C LEU A 139 -8.56 -6.38 3.51
N VAL A 140 -7.87 -6.10 4.61
CA VAL A 140 -6.78 -6.95 5.13
C VAL A 140 -7.23 -7.75 6.34
N ARG A 141 -7.73 -7.07 7.39
CA ARG A 141 -8.12 -7.68 8.67
C ARG A 141 -9.16 -8.81 8.54
N PRO A 142 -10.14 -8.76 7.62
CA PRO A 142 -11.16 -9.82 7.52
C PRO A 142 -10.69 -11.11 6.80
N LEU A 143 -9.53 -11.10 6.15
CA LEU A 143 -9.10 -12.23 5.32
C LEU A 143 -8.59 -13.40 6.19
N PRO A 144 -9.10 -14.63 5.99
CA PRO A 144 -8.58 -15.80 6.68
C PRO A 144 -7.21 -16.22 6.13
N ALA A 145 -6.52 -17.06 6.91
CA ALA A 145 -5.26 -17.67 6.51
C ALA A 145 -5.37 -18.38 5.16
N GLY A 146 -4.37 -18.21 4.30
CA GLY A 146 -4.33 -18.85 2.98
C GLY A 146 -5.08 -18.09 1.89
N CYS A 147 -5.77 -16.99 2.16
CA CYS A 147 -6.23 -16.07 1.11
C CYS A 147 -5.05 -15.28 0.53
N ARG A 148 -5.13 -14.93 -0.76
CA ARG A 148 -4.27 -13.94 -1.41
C ARG A 148 -5.03 -12.64 -1.60
N LEU A 149 -4.45 -11.51 -1.20
CA LEU A 149 -4.85 -10.19 -1.68
C LEU A 149 -3.64 -9.53 -2.36
N THR A 150 -3.79 -9.22 -3.65
CA THR A 150 -2.84 -8.37 -4.38
C THR A 150 -3.44 -6.99 -4.56
N ALA A 151 -2.74 -5.94 -4.11
CA ALA A 151 -3.14 -4.56 -4.25
C ALA A 151 -2.18 -3.77 -5.14
N ILE A 152 -2.69 -2.89 -6.00
CA ILE A 152 -1.90 -1.88 -6.71
C ILE A 152 -2.46 -0.51 -6.37
N MET A 153 -1.62 0.36 -5.82
CA MET A 153 -1.97 1.75 -5.52
C MET A 153 -1.16 2.67 -6.44
N ASP A 154 -1.86 3.41 -7.29
CA ASP A 154 -1.31 4.40 -8.21
C ASP A 154 -1.77 5.80 -7.76
N CYS A 155 -1.21 6.25 -6.64
CA CYS A 155 -1.47 7.57 -6.06
C CYS A 155 -0.26 8.10 -5.29
N CYS A 156 -0.24 9.41 -5.02
CA CYS A 156 0.81 10.03 -4.22
C CYS A 156 0.79 9.50 -2.78
N HIS A 157 1.98 9.32 -2.20
CA HIS A 157 2.20 8.85 -0.82
C HIS A 157 1.73 7.42 -0.49
N SER A 158 1.37 6.63 -1.49
CA SER A 158 0.79 5.28 -1.31
C SER A 158 1.74 4.19 -0.78
N GLY A 159 2.92 4.48 -0.25
CA GLY A 159 3.90 3.45 0.17
C GLY A 159 3.43 2.61 1.36
N SER A 160 2.59 3.20 2.22
CA SER A 160 2.02 2.62 3.44
C SER A 160 0.50 2.46 3.39
N ALA A 161 -0.18 2.65 2.24
CA ALA A 161 -1.65 2.78 2.19
C ALA A 161 -2.49 1.55 2.61
N LEU A 162 -1.86 0.41 2.93
CA LEU A 162 -2.52 -0.76 3.53
C LEU A 162 -1.92 -1.16 4.89
N ASP A 163 -1.09 -0.30 5.48
CA ASP A 163 -0.46 -0.53 6.78
C ASP A 163 0.30 -1.84 6.86
N LEU A 164 1.06 -2.18 5.82
CA LEU A 164 1.73 -3.47 5.74
C LEU A 164 3.12 -3.44 6.42
N PRO A 165 3.44 -4.43 7.27
CA PRO A 165 4.61 -4.38 8.16
C PRO A 165 5.97 -4.67 7.49
N TYR A 166 6.00 -5.14 6.24
CA TYR A 166 7.24 -5.44 5.51
C TYR A 166 7.26 -4.65 4.20
N ILE A 167 8.22 -3.74 4.05
CA ILE A 167 8.37 -2.91 2.84
C ILE A 167 9.70 -3.25 2.15
N TYR A 168 9.67 -3.48 0.85
CA TYR A 168 10.81 -3.84 0.02
C TYR A 168 11.01 -2.79 -1.09
N SER A 169 12.27 -2.39 -1.29
CA SER A 169 12.65 -1.53 -2.41
C SER A 169 12.88 -2.34 -3.69
N THR A 170 13.00 -1.66 -4.84
CA THR A 170 13.37 -2.31 -6.12
C THR A 170 14.73 -3.00 -6.11
N LYS A 171 15.56 -2.80 -5.08
CA LYS A 171 16.83 -3.50 -4.87
C LYS A 171 16.68 -4.78 -4.03
N GLY A 172 15.45 -5.15 -3.67
CA GLY A 172 15.14 -6.29 -2.80
C GLY A 172 15.45 -6.07 -1.32
N GLN A 173 15.83 -4.86 -0.93
CA GLN A 173 16.19 -4.54 0.46
C GLN A 173 14.94 -4.22 1.29
N LEU A 174 14.83 -4.84 2.47
CA LEU A 174 13.80 -4.54 3.47
C LEU A 174 14.04 -3.13 4.05
N LYS A 175 13.06 -2.25 3.88
CA LYS A 175 13.07 -0.89 4.40
C LYS A 175 12.63 -0.95 5.87
N GLY A 176 13.61 -1.09 6.78
CA GLY A 176 13.38 -1.18 8.22
C GLY A 176 14.61 -1.63 9.02
N GLU A 177 15.47 -2.49 8.45
CA GLU A 177 16.76 -2.84 9.08
C GLU A 177 17.80 -1.72 8.93
N ASN A 178 17.73 -0.94 7.85
CA ASN A 178 18.62 0.22 7.63
C ASN A 178 18.28 1.45 8.49
N MET A 179 17.15 1.44 9.21
CA MET A 179 16.82 2.54 10.14
C MET A 179 17.68 2.47 11.41
N LEU A 180 18.20 1.29 11.77
CA LEU A 180 19.16 1.13 12.87
C LEU A 180 20.56 1.63 12.47
N SER A 181 20.97 1.50 11.21
CA SER A 181 22.25 2.04 10.73
C SER A 181 22.24 3.56 10.58
N ASP A 182 21.09 4.16 10.24
CA ASP A 182 20.93 5.63 10.16
C ASP A 182 20.77 6.28 11.55
N VAL A 183 20.18 5.57 12.52
CA VAL A 183 20.24 5.99 13.94
C VAL A 183 21.67 5.86 14.46
N GLY A 184 22.40 4.81 14.08
CA GLY A 184 23.80 4.61 14.45
C GLY A 184 24.73 5.73 13.98
N SER A 185 24.54 6.25 12.76
CA SER A 185 25.33 7.35 12.20
C SER A 185 24.94 8.73 12.78
N GLY A 186 23.65 8.94 13.08
CA GLY A 186 23.14 10.13 13.74
C GLY A 186 23.54 10.24 15.22
N VAL A 187 23.57 9.13 15.94
CA VAL A 187 24.04 9.08 17.34
C VAL A 187 25.57 9.21 17.42
N LEU A 188 26.32 8.64 16.46
CA LEU A 188 27.79 8.77 16.44
C LEU A 188 28.25 10.23 16.25
N SER A 189 27.52 11.01 15.46
CA SER A 189 27.82 12.43 15.21
C SER A 189 27.45 13.31 16.42
N ALA A 190 26.34 13.04 17.09
CA ALA A 190 25.97 13.69 18.34
C ALA A 190 26.97 13.39 19.48
N GLY A 191 27.41 12.13 19.61
CA GLY A 191 28.39 11.73 20.63
C GLY A 191 29.80 12.30 20.41
N LYS A 192 30.23 12.49 19.16
CA LYS A 192 31.53 13.12 18.83
C LYS A 192 31.57 14.62 19.13
N SER A 193 30.44 15.32 19.03
CA SER A 193 30.34 16.75 19.36
C SER A 193 30.33 17.00 20.87
N TYR A 194 29.74 16.08 21.65
CA TYR A 194 29.74 16.16 23.11
C TYR A 194 31.15 15.99 23.73
N LEU A 195 32.02 15.21 23.08
CA LEU A 195 33.40 15.00 23.51
C LEU A 195 34.35 16.17 23.19
N LYS A 196 33.92 17.16 22.41
CA LYS A 196 34.76 18.31 22.01
C LYS A 196 34.57 19.59 22.84
N GLY A 197 33.76 19.55 23.90
CA GLY A 197 33.77 20.59 24.94
C GLY A 197 33.30 21.98 24.51
N ASP A 198 32.43 22.08 23.51
CA ASP A 198 31.89 23.37 23.04
C ASP A 198 30.45 23.56 23.54
N ILE A 199 30.31 24.13 24.74
CA ILE A 199 29.01 24.32 25.43
C ILE A 199 28.32 25.63 24.95
N GLY A 200 28.91 26.38 24.02
CA GLY A 200 28.38 27.67 23.55
C GLY A 200 27.34 27.62 22.43
N GLY A 201 27.08 26.47 21.82
CA GLY A 201 26.32 26.37 20.56
C GLY A 201 24.96 25.64 20.61
N ILE A 202 24.45 25.27 21.79
CA ILE A 202 23.36 24.28 21.89
C ILE A 202 21.94 24.91 21.86
N MET A 203 21.78 26.24 21.80
CA MET A 203 20.46 26.86 22.00
C MET A 203 19.64 27.22 20.74
N ASN A 204 20.10 26.93 19.52
CA ASN A 204 19.33 27.25 18.29
C ASN A 204 19.11 26.08 17.31
N SER A 205 19.21 24.82 17.75
CA SER A 205 18.86 23.65 16.90
C SER A 205 17.85 22.68 17.53
N PHE A 206 17.22 23.08 18.63
CA PHE A 206 16.21 22.28 19.34
C PHE A 206 14.75 22.56 18.90
N GLY A 207 14.53 22.79 17.60
CA GLY A 207 13.18 22.89 17.02
C GLY A 207 12.64 21.59 16.40
N GLY A 208 13.48 20.58 16.15
CA GLY A 208 13.11 19.43 15.30
C GLY A 208 13.51 18.03 15.77
N ILE A 209 14.17 17.88 16.93
CA ILE A 209 14.74 16.58 17.36
C ILE A 209 14.28 16.22 18.80
N GLY A 210 13.13 16.75 19.23
CA GLY A 210 12.64 16.59 20.60
C GLY A 210 11.67 15.43 20.86
N LYS A 211 11.28 14.61 19.86
CA LYS A 211 10.19 13.63 20.06
C LYS A 211 10.29 12.33 19.25
N ARG A 212 11.51 11.82 19.00
CA ARG A 212 11.73 10.49 18.40
C ARG A 212 12.58 9.60 19.31
N ILE A 213 12.05 9.30 20.49
CA ILE A 213 12.44 8.09 21.22
C ILE A 213 11.20 7.22 21.28
N THR A 214 10.96 6.45 20.21
CA THR A 214 9.95 5.40 20.18
C THR A 214 10.54 4.14 20.82
N ASN A 215 9.85 3.62 21.82
CA ASN A 215 10.27 2.46 22.60
C ASN A 215 10.24 1.20 21.69
N PRO A 216 11.30 0.37 21.61
CA PRO A 216 11.32 -0.81 20.73
C PRO A 216 10.17 -1.81 20.97
N GLY A 217 9.58 -1.81 22.18
CA GLY A 217 8.36 -2.59 22.48
C GLY A 217 7.12 -2.15 21.69
N ASN A 218 6.97 -0.84 21.39
CA ASN A 218 5.82 -0.34 20.64
C ASN A 218 5.90 -0.71 19.16
N GLN A 219 7.10 -0.74 18.55
CA GLN A 219 7.25 -1.16 17.15
C GLN A 219 6.89 -2.63 16.94
N ALA A 220 7.22 -3.50 17.89
CA ALA A 220 6.83 -4.92 17.82
C ALA A 220 5.31 -5.10 17.95
N LEU A 221 4.66 -4.30 18.80
CA LEU A 221 3.20 -4.31 18.99
C LEU A 221 2.46 -3.79 17.75
N ILE A 222 2.90 -2.66 17.17
CA ILE A 222 2.33 -2.11 15.93
C ILE A 222 2.48 -3.12 14.79
N LYS A 223 3.66 -3.75 14.66
CA LYS A 223 3.92 -4.78 13.64
C LYS A 223 3.00 -5.99 13.80
N GLN A 224 2.67 -6.37 15.04
CA GLN A 224 1.74 -7.46 15.32
C GLN A 224 0.30 -7.09 14.95
N GLN A 225 -0.15 -5.86 15.27
CA GLN A 225 -1.49 -5.39 14.95
C GLN A 225 -1.73 -5.19 13.44
N LYS A 226 -0.69 -4.77 12.72
CA LYS A 226 -0.68 -4.54 11.28
C LYS A 226 -0.39 -5.81 10.43
N SER A 227 -0.05 -6.92 11.07
CA SER A 227 0.16 -8.21 10.39
C SER A 227 -1.14 -8.93 10.06
N SER A 228 -1.14 -9.75 9.01
CA SER A 228 -2.29 -10.57 8.61
C SER A 228 -1.89 -12.03 8.41
N PRO A 229 -2.74 -13.00 8.80
CA PRO A 229 -2.52 -14.41 8.50
C PRO A 229 -2.71 -14.73 6.99
N ALA A 230 -3.33 -13.82 6.24
CA ALA A 230 -3.46 -13.90 4.80
C ALA A 230 -2.19 -13.40 4.08
N ASP A 231 -1.99 -13.90 2.86
CA ASP A 231 -0.92 -13.50 1.96
C ASP A 231 -1.32 -12.20 1.26
N VAL A 232 -0.88 -11.07 1.80
CA VAL A 232 -1.20 -9.74 1.27
C VAL A 232 0.06 -9.14 0.66
N ILE A 233 -0.05 -8.74 -0.60
CA ILE A 233 1.02 -8.17 -1.41
C ILE A 233 0.51 -6.87 -2.02
N MET A 234 1.23 -5.78 -1.83
CA MET A 234 0.89 -4.48 -2.37
C MET A 234 2.04 -3.91 -3.21
N PHE A 235 1.73 -3.39 -4.38
CA PHE A 235 2.66 -2.68 -5.25
C PHE A 235 2.26 -1.20 -5.39
N SER A 236 3.25 -0.32 -5.54
CA SER A 236 3.01 1.04 -6.05
C SER A 236 3.36 1.15 -7.54
N GLY A 237 2.34 1.44 -8.37
CA GLY A 237 2.36 1.70 -9.82
C GLY A 237 2.36 0.47 -10.79
N LEU A 238 2.28 0.75 -12.11
CA LEU A 238 1.78 -0.14 -13.19
C LEU A 238 2.79 -1.09 -13.87
N THR A 239 2.37 -2.30 -14.25
CA THR A 239 3.18 -3.41 -14.83
C THR A 239 2.99 -3.64 -16.34
N ALA A 240 3.99 -4.23 -17.04
CA ALA A 240 3.86 -4.68 -18.44
C ALA A 240 4.37 -6.12 -18.79
N ASN A 241 4.73 -7.01 -17.85
CA ASN A 241 5.25 -8.35 -18.20
C ASN A 241 4.73 -9.50 -17.30
N PRO A 242 4.39 -10.69 -17.87
CA PRO A 242 3.59 -11.71 -17.16
C PRO A 242 4.33 -12.90 -16.51
N HIS A 243 5.62 -13.15 -16.75
CA HIS A 243 6.37 -14.25 -16.10
C HIS A 243 7.54 -13.70 -15.31
N GLN A 244 7.25 -13.26 -14.09
CA GLN A 244 8.19 -12.47 -13.32
C GLN A 244 8.26 -12.96 -11.87
N SER A 245 9.48 -13.05 -11.34
CA SER A 245 9.67 -13.01 -9.90
C SER A 245 9.19 -11.67 -9.33
N TYR A 246 8.98 -11.57 -8.02
CA TYR A 246 8.60 -10.30 -7.38
C TYR A 246 9.56 -9.15 -7.73
N ILE A 247 10.87 -9.43 -7.84
CA ILE A 247 11.87 -8.44 -8.29
C ILE A 247 11.67 -8.05 -9.76
N GLN A 248 11.43 -9.02 -10.64
CA GLN A 248 11.21 -8.74 -12.06
C GLN A 248 9.91 -7.93 -12.27
N LEU A 249 8.87 -8.21 -11.46
CA LEU A 249 7.62 -7.46 -11.46
C LEU A 249 7.85 -6.01 -11.03
N LEU A 250 8.56 -5.79 -9.91
CA LEU A 250 8.94 -4.46 -9.45
C LEU A 250 9.75 -3.67 -10.48
N ASN A 251 10.64 -4.33 -11.22
CA ASN A 251 11.44 -3.70 -12.26
C ASN A 251 10.62 -3.39 -13.52
N SER A 252 9.71 -4.27 -13.95
CA SER A 252 8.77 -3.96 -15.04
C SER A 252 7.85 -2.82 -14.66
N ILE A 253 7.43 -2.76 -13.39
CA ILE A 253 6.64 -1.65 -12.88
C ILE A 253 7.41 -0.35 -13.03
N ARG A 254 8.68 -0.37 -12.58
CA ARG A 254 9.57 0.79 -12.67
C ARG A 254 9.73 1.28 -14.10
N GLU A 255 9.92 0.39 -15.06
CA GLU A 255 10.13 0.77 -16.47
C GLU A 255 8.89 1.41 -17.09
N VAL A 256 7.69 0.91 -16.79
CA VAL A 256 6.42 1.51 -17.25
C VAL A 256 6.18 2.88 -16.60
N LEU A 257 6.47 3.01 -15.30
CA LEU A 257 6.27 4.24 -14.55
C LEU A 257 7.30 5.33 -14.89
N ARG A 258 8.56 4.96 -15.21
CA ARG A 258 9.65 5.94 -15.46
C ARG A 258 9.34 6.92 -16.60
N MET A 259 8.46 6.53 -17.53
CA MET A 259 8.01 7.36 -18.64
C MET A 259 6.89 8.35 -18.26
N LYS A 260 6.17 8.11 -17.15
CA LYS A 260 4.97 8.87 -16.75
C LYS A 260 5.06 9.53 -15.37
N TYR A 261 5.85 8.99 -14.45
CA TYR A 261 5.89 9.38 -13.05
C TYR A 261 7.33 9.35 -12.49
N SER A 262 7.63 10.23 -11.53
CA SER A 262 8.94 10.30 -10.85
C SER A 262 9.07 9.30 -9.68
N GLN A 263 7.99 8.61 -9.33
CA GLN A 263 7.90 7.73 -8.18
C GLN A 263 8.67 6.42 -8.41
N LYS A 264 9.27 5.90 -7.33
CA LYS A 264 9.95 4.61 -7.33
C LYS A 264 8.98 3.54 -6.81
N PRO A 265 8.77 2.43 -7.52
CA PRO A 265 7.88 1.39 -7.05
C PRO A 265 8.40 0.73 -5.77
N GLN A 266 7.46 0.36 -4.92
CA GLN A 266 7.68 -0.31 -3.66
C GLN A 266 6.76 -1.53 -3.58
N LEU A 267 7.24 -2.56 -2.89
CA LEU A 267 6.46 -3.74 -2.56
C LEU A 267 6.25 -3.77 -1.05
N SER A 268 5.02 -3.91 -0.60
CA SER A 268 4.71 -4.08 0.81
C SER A 268 3.98 -5.41 1.03
N SER A 269 4.19 -6.07 2.17
CA SER A 269 3.58 -7.37 2.48
C SER A 269 3.22 -7.55 3.96
N SER A 270 2.21 -8.38 4.23
CA SER A 270 1.81 -8.81 5.58
C SER A 270 2.83 -9.72 6.27
N HIS A 271 3.73 -10.37 5.52
CA HIS A 271 4.74 -11.30 6.01
C HIS A 271 6.06 -11.17 5.22
N PRO A 272 7.18 -11.79 5.68
CA PRO A 272 8.39 -11.86 4.86
C PRO A 272 8.13 -12.58 3.53
N VAL A 273 8.65 -12.03 2.43
CA VAL A 273 8.52 -12.59 1.08
C VAL A 273 9.90 -12.92 0.52
N ASP A 274 10.07 -14.15 0.00
CA ASP A 274 11.21 -14.47 -0.87
C ASP A 274 10.96 -13.90 -2.26
N LEU A 275 11.68 -12.83 -2.58
CA LEU A 275 11.47 -12.07 -3.81
C LEU A 275 11.93 -12.78 -5.08
N ASN A 276 12.61 -13.93 -4.95
CA ASN A 276 13.02 -14.77 -6.07
C ASN A 276 11.92 -15.73 -6.54
N LEU A 277 10.89 -15.94 -5.71
CA LEU A 277 9.74 -16.77 -6.08
C LEU A 277 8.95 -16.13 -7.23
N ILE A 278 8.35 -17.00 -8.05
CA ILE A 278 7.45 -16.59 -9.12
C ILE A 278 6.20 -15.95 -8.50
N PHE A 279 5.85 -14.76 -8.97
CA PHE A 279 4.60 -14.12 -8.59
C PHE A 279 3.42 -14.86 -9.23
N ASN A 280 2.45 -15.28 -8.42
CA ASN A 280 1.22 -15.94 -8.85
C ASN A 280 -0.01 -15.12 -8.46
N MET A 281 -1.14 -15.29 -9.16
CA MET A 281 -2.47 -14.77 -8.77
C MET A 281 -3.56 -15.67 -9.32
#